data_AF-A0A7S2DM53-F1
#
_entry.id   AF-A0A7S2DM53-F1
#
_cell.length_a   1.000
_cell.length_b   1.000
_cell.length_c   1.000
_cell.angle_alpha   90.00
_cell.angle_beta   90.00
_cell.angle_gamma   90.00
#
_symmetry.space_group_name_H-M   'P 1'
#
loop_
_entity.id
_entity.type
_entity.pdbx_description
1 polymer ?
#
loop_
_entity_poly.entity_id
_entity_poly.type
_entity_poly.pdbx_seq_one_letter_code
_entity_poly.pdbx_strand_id
1 'polypeptide(L)'
;TGSTAEQRFYLGTVAISYVGAPLAELAPRAARQCRAGDAAGLTTTIVEMQGCVREMERVFRFLSLRRGTAGFVDPVHWTMTVATFAMTFVERLGLPNAIAPSGNSLPVLHILDAVIGREVFSSELALMTKKMLGPEVMAPQHRSLIADLRALRLRDLVAASGSKEAIDAWNSMVMAYIGNQGFLGVHRRKVFGFILVAAIVGRPNTLLNFHLDTRAFQ
;
A
#
# COMPACT_ATOMS: atom_id res chain seq x y z
N THR A 1 -12.98 10.47 16.67
CA THR A 1 -13.69 10.12 17.91
C THR A 1 -12.80 9.52 19.00
N GLY A 2 -11.52 9.25 18.73
CA GLY A 2 -10.62 8.58 19.67
C GLY A 2 -10.93 7.09 19.86
N SER A 3 -11.73 6.49 18.97
CA SER A 3 -12.21 5.12 19.13
C SER A 3 -11.09 4.10 19.00
N THR A 4 -11.24 2.93 19.62
CA THR A 4 -10.28 1.84 19.46
C THR A 4 -10.12 1.42 17.99
N ALA A 5 -11.19 1.54 17.18
CA ALA A 5 -11.14 1.26 15.75
C ALA A 5 -10.26 2.28 14.99
N GLU A 6 -10.43 3.58 15.28
CA GLU A 6 -9.58 4.64 14.72
C GLU A 6 -8.11 4.46 15.13
N GLN A 7 -7.85 4.29 16.43
CA GLN A 7 -6.50 4.13 16.95
C GLN A 7 -5.79 2.95 16.30
N ARG A 8 -6.42 1.77 16.27
CA ARG A 8 -5.84 0.58 15.65
C ARG A 8 -5.59 0.79 14.16
N PHE A 9 -6.56 1.32 13.43
CA PHE A 9 -6.43 1.53 11.99
C PHE A 9 -5.27 2.49 11.67
N TYR A 10 -5.23 3.67 12.29
CA TYR A 10 -4.19 4.66 12.02
C TYR A 10 -2.81 4.20 12.50
N LEU A 11 -2.70 3.60 13.68
CA LEU A 11 -1.43 2.99 14.13
C LEU A 11 -0.95 1.90 13.17
N GLY A 12 -1.87 1.09 12.63
CA GLY A 12 -1.54 0.11 11.60
C GLY A 12 -0.95 0.76 10.34
N THR A 13 -1.54 1.86 9.84
CA THR A 13 -1.01 2.59 8.68
C THR A 13 0.38 3.20 8.93
N VAL A 14 0.60 3.74 10.14
CA VAL A 14 1.91 4.25 10.56
C VAL A 14 2.92 3.12 10.66
N ALA A 15 2.55 1.98 11.26
CA ALA A 15 3.42 0.82 11.39
C ALA A 15 3.87 0.28 10.03
N ILE A 16 2.95 0.16 9.06
CA ILE A 16 3.28 -0.23 7.67
C ILE A 16 4.30 0.72 7.06
N SER A 17 4.09 2.03 7.24
CA SER A 17 5.00 3.05 6.72
C SER A 17 6.38 3.00 7.39
N TYR A 18 6.42 2.77 8.70
CA TYR A 18 7.65 2.64 9.47
C TYR A 18 8.49 1.44 9.02
N VAL A 19 7.89 0.25 8.95
CA VAL A 19 8.63 -0.97 8.60
C VAL A 19 9.02 -1.04 7.12
N GLY A 20 8.29 -0.33 6.26
CA GLY A 20 8.64 -0.20 4.83
C GLY A 20 9.56 0.99 4.52
N ALA A 21 9.81 1.91 5.46
CA ALA A 21 10.68 3.08 5.24
C ALA A 21 12.09 2.74 4.71
N PRO A 22 12.76 1.65 5.14
CA PRO A 22 14.09 1.30 4.64
C PRO A 22 14.17 1.09 3.12
N LEU A 23 13.05 0.78 2.45
CA LEU A 23 13.00 0.60 0.99
C LEU A 23 13.50 1.83 0.23
N ALA A 24 13.38 3.03 0.81
CA ALA A 24 13.89 4.26 0.21
C ALA A 24 15.42 4.29 0.07
N GLU A 25 16.15 3.57 0.93
CA GLU A 25 17.61 3.45 0.88
C GLU A 25 18.06 2.16 0.20
N LEU A 26 17.36 1.04 0.47
CA LEU A 26 17.74 -0.26 -0.05
C LEU A 26 17.63 -0.33 -1.58
N ALA A 27 16.63 0.33 -2.17
CA ALA A 27 16.46 0.33 -3.63
C ALA A 27 17.63 1.01 -4.39
N PRO A 28 18.06 2.25 -4.05
CA PRO A 28 19.25 2.83 -4.69
C PRO A 28 20.54 2.08 -4.33
N ARG A 29 20.62 1.43 -3.15
CA ARG A 29 21.73 0.54 -2.81
C ARG A 29 21.83 -0.66 -3.76
N ALA A 30 20.72 -1.36 -3.97
CA ALA A 30 20.63 -2.46 -4.93
C ALA A 30 21.02 -2.00 -6.34
N ALA A 31 20.55 -0.83 -6.78
CA ALA A 31 20.93 -0.28 -8.08
C ALA A 31 22.45 -0.02 -8.20
N ARG A 32 23.10 0.48 -7.15
CA ARG A 32 24.57 0.64 -7.12
C ARG A 32 25.29 -0.71 -7.20
N GLN A 33 24.81 -1.73 -6.49
CA GLN A 33 25.39 -3.07 -6.51
C GLN A 33 25.26 -3.73 -7.89
N CYS A 34 24.12 -3.58 -8.58
CA CYS A 34 23.98 -4.02 -9.97
C CYS A 34 25.04 -3.39 -10.87
N ARG A 35 25.25 -2.07 -10.76
CA ARG A 35 26.22 -1.33 -11.59
C ARG A 35 27.67 -1.69 -11.28
N ALA A 36 27.96 -2.08 -10.04
CA ALA A 36 29.28 -2.51 -9.60
C ALA A 36 29.58 -3.99 -9.90
N GLY A 37 28.59 -4.76 -10.38
CA GLY A 37 28.73 -6.21 -10.56
C GLY A 37 28.77 -7.00 -9.24
N ASP A 38 28.31 -6.40 -8.13
CA ASP A 38 28.27 -7.04 -6.81
C ASP A 38 27.00 -7.90 -6.66
N ALA A 39 27.02 -9.10 -7.25
CA ALA A 39 25.88 -10.02 -7.22
C ALA A 39 25.51 -10.50 -5.80
N ALA A 40 26.52 -10.73 -4.94
CA ALA A 40 26.31 -11.20 -3.58
C ALA A 40 25.68 -10.12 -2.69
N GLY A 41 26.20 -8.89 -2.78
CA GLY A 41 25.62 -7.74 -2.10
C GLY A 41 24.21 -7.42 -2.62
N LEU A 42 24.00 -7.47 -3.94
CA LEU A 42 22.68 -7.29 -4.55
C LEU A 42 21.67 -8.28 -3.98
N THR A 43 22.00 -9.57 -3.97
CA THR A 43 21.12 -10.62 -3.44
C THR A 43 20.77 -10.35 -1.98
N THR A 44 21.75 -9.98 -1.16
CA THR A 44 21.55 -9.65 0.25
C THR A 44 20.59 -8.47 0.41
N THR A 45 20.80 -7.38 -0.33
CA THR A 45 19.94 -6.19 -0.27
C THR A 45 18.52 -6.48 -0.75
N ILE A 46 18.32 -7.33 -1.78
CA ILE A 46 16.98 -7.75 -2.20
C ILE A 46 16.27 -8.57 -1.11
N VAL A 47 17.01 -9.43 -0.39
CA VAL A 47 16.45 -10.19 0.75
C VAL A 47 16.05 -9.24 1.89
N GLU A 48 16.82 -8.19 2.16
CA GLU A 48 16.45 -7.15 3.13
C GLU A 48 15.17 -6.41 2.71
N MET A 49 15.06 -6.03 1.43
CA MET A 49 13.84 -5.43 0.88
C MET A 49 12.63 -6.36 1.01
N GLN A 50 12.81 -7.66 0.74
CA GLN A 50 11.78 -8.66 0.98
C GLN A 50 11.39 -8.74 2.46
N GLY A 51 12.37 -8.62 3.37
CA GLY A 51 12.14 -8.53 4.82
C GLY A 51 11.19 -7.39 5.18
N CYS A 52 11.42 -6.19 4.65
CA CYS A 52 10.52 -5.05 4.83
C CYS A 52 9.10 -5.36 4.35
N VAL A 53 8.94 -5.95 3.16
CA VAL A 53 7.62 -6.28 2.60
C VAL A 53 6.88 -7.33 3.44
N ARG A 54 7.59 -8.36 3.91
CA ARG A 54 7.02 -9.37 4.81
C ARG A 54 6.63 -8.78 6.16
N GLU A 55 7.41 -7.82 6.64
CA GLU A 55 7.09 -7.13 7.89
C GLU A 55 5.86 -6.21 7.74
N MET A 56 5.73 -5.50 6.61
CA MET A 56 4.50 -4.76 6.26
C MET A 56 3.26 -5.67 6.28
N GLU A 57 3.40 -6.88 5.72
CA GLU A 57 2.36 -7.91 5.74
C GLU A 57 2.02 -8.33 7.18
N ARG A 58 3.03 -8.66 7.99
CA ARG A 58 2.89 -9.05 9.39
C ARG A 58 2.18 -7.99 10.23
N VAL A 59 2.60 -6.72 10.14
CA VAL A 59 1.96 -5.63 10.88
C VAL A 59 0.54 -5.38 10.39
N PHE A 60 0.28 -5.54 9.09
CA PHE A 60 -1.07 -5.42 8.54
C PHE A 60 -1.99 -6.58 8.99
N ARG A 61 -1.45 -7.80 9.23
CA ARG A 61 -2.25 -8.90 9.80
C ARG A 61 -2.83 -8.59 11.16
N PHE A 62 -2.12 -7.80 11.98
CA PHE A 62 -2.60 -7.36 13.29
C PHE A 62 -4.01 -6.77 13.19
N LEU A 63 -4.28 -5.93 12.19
CA LEU A 63 -5.61 -5.38 11.92
C LEU A 63 -6.58 -6.48 11.51
N SER A 64 -7.44 -6.95 12.40
CA SER A 64 -8.23 -8.16 12.20
C SER A 64 -9.74 -7.89 12.23
N LEU A 65 -10.48 -8.53 11.34
CA LEU A 65 -11.95 -8.56 11.39
C LEU A 65 -12.47 -9.65 12.36
N ARG A 66 -11.58 -10.51 12.88
CA ARG A 66 -11.96 -11.63 13.75
C ARG A 66 -12.08 -11.17 15.20
N ARG A 67 -13.29 -11.28 15.76
CA ARG A 67 -13.56 -11.05 17.18
C ARG A 67 -12.67 -11.93 18.06
N GLY A 68 -12.25 -11.41 19.21
CA GLY A 68 -11.38 -12.12 20.16
C GLY A 68 -9.89 -12.09 19.82
N THR A 69 -9.47 -11.44 18.73
CA THR A 69 -8.05 -11.20 18.43
C THR A 69 -7.58 -9.86 19.00
N ALA A 70 -6.30 -9.76 19.39
CA ALA A 70 -5.74 -8.55 20.02
C ALA A 70 -5.86 -7.29 19.13
N GLY A 71 -5.78 -7.46 17.81
CA GLY A 71 -5.94 -6.38 16.84
C GLY A 71 -7.32 -6.34 16.17
N PHE A 72 -8.37 -6.88 16.83
CA PHE A 72 -9.73 -6.79 16.32
C PHE A 72 -10.15 -5.34 16.05
N VAL A 73 -10.63 -5.05 14.85
CA VAL A 73 -11.23 -3.78 14.48
C VAL A 73 -12.67 -4.07 14.11
N ASP A 74 -13.60 -3.50 14.88
CA ASP A 74 -15.02 -3.65 14.58
C ASP A 74 -15.33 -2.94 13.24
N PRO A 75 -15.76 -3.68 12.20
CA PRO A 75 -16.00 -3.10 10.89
C PRO A 75 -17.19 -2.12 10.86
N VAL A 76 -18.18 -2.27 11.75
CA VAL A 76 -19.29 -1.32 11.88
C VAL A 76 -18.75 -0.01 12.47
N HIS A 77 -17.99 -0.10 13.55
CA HIS A 77 -17.41 1.08 14.18
C HIS A 77 -16.39 1.77 13.25
N TRP A 78 -15.55 1.01 12.57
CA TRP A 78 -14.63 1.52 11.55
C TRP A 78 -15.38 2.27 10.44
N THR A 79 -16.50 1.73 9.97
CA THR A 79 -17.32 2.41 8.95
C THR A 79 -17.80 3.77 9.45
N MET A 80 -18.29 3.83 10.70
CA MET A 80 -18.86 5.05 11.27
C MET A 80 -17.83 6.10 11.71
N THR A 81 -16.57 5.70 11.90
CA THR A 81 -15.53 6.59 12.48
C THR A 81 -14.30 6.79 11.62
N VAL A 82 -13.88 5.80 10.85
CA VAL A 82 -12.71 5.92 9.97
C VAL A 82 -13.15 6.20 8.54
N ALA A 83 -14.09 5.41 8.01
CA ALA A 83 -14.46 5.48 6.60
C ALA A 83 -15.23 6.77 6.24
N THR A 84 -16.06 7.26 7.17
CA THR A 84 -16.91 8.44 6.98
C THR A 84 -16.25 9.74 7.41
N PHE A 85 -15.27 9.71 8.34
CA PHE A 85 -14.74 10.92 8.97
C PHE A 85 -14.15 11.90 7.96
N ALA A 86 -13.28 11.41 7.08
CA ALA A 86 -12.70 12.26 6.03
C ALA A 86 -13.74 12.75 5.01
N MET A 87 -14.70 11.89 4.64
CA MET A 87 -15.76 12.24 3.69
C MET A 87 -16.65 13.36 4.21
N THR A 88 -16.97 13.36 5.51
CA THR A 88 -17.77 14.44 6.12
C THR A 88 -17.09 15.80 6.06
N PHE A 89 -15.76 15.89 6.03
CA PHE A 89 -15.07 17.18 5.86
C PHE A 89 -15.06 17.64 4.41
N VAL A 90 -14.85 16.73 3.45
CA VAL A 90 -14.91 17.05 2.01
C VAL A 90 -16.26 17.64 1.63
N GLU A 91 -17.34 17.02 2.10
CA GLU A 91 -18.72 17.48 1.86
C GLU A 91 -19.02 18.81 2.56
N ARG A 92 -18.67 18.95 3.85
CA ARG A 92 -18.99 20.15 4.64
C ARG A 92 -18.17 21.38 4.27
N LEU A 93 -16.93 21.21 3.84
CA LEU A 93 -16.04 22.31 3.46
C LEU A 93 -16.28 22.78 2.02
N GLY A 94 -17.18 22.13 1.27
CA GLY A 94 -17.46 22.51 -0.12
C GLY A 94 -16.22 22.39 -1.01
N LEU A 95 -15.37 21.39 -0.74
CA LEU A 95 -14.14 21.14 -1.49
C LEU A 95 -14.37 19.94 -2.44
N PRO A 96 -15.08 20.11 -3.57
CA PRO A 96 -15.49 19.00 -4.44
C PRO A 96 -14.31 18.19 -5.01
N ASN A 97 -13.11 18.78 -5.03
CA ASN A 97 -11.90 18.14 -5.52
C ASN A 97 -11.08 17.45 -4.41
N ALA A 98 -11.37 17.74 -3.13
CA ALA A 98 -10.63 17.17 -2.01
C ALA A 98 -10.83 15.66 -1.95
N ILE A 99 -9.74 14.95 -1.69
CA ILE A 99 -9.73 13.50 -1.64
C ILE A 99 -9.61 13.08 -0.18
N ALA A 100 -10.53 12.24 0.27
CA ALA A 100 -10.41 11.62 1.57
C ALA A 100 -9.10 10.80 1.65
N PRO A 101 -8.33 10.92 2.75
CA PRO A 101 -7.19 10.05 3.01
C PRO A 101 -7.58 8.58 2.87
N SER A 102 -6.83 7.84 2.07
CA SER A 102 -7.07 6.41 1.83
C SER A 102 -5.79 5.62 2.06
N GLY A 103 -5.88 4.30 2.24
CA GLY A 103 -4.67 3.46 2.29
C GLY A 103 -3.78 3.62 1.05
N ASN A 104 -4.37 4.00 -0.09
CA ASN A 104 -3.67 4.28 -1.34
C ASN A 104 -2.90 5.61 -1.34
N SER A 105 -3.05 6.46 -0.32
CA SER A 105 -2.24 7.68 -0.17
C SER A 105 -0.93 7.44 0.59
N LEU A 106 -0.66 6.22 1.06
CA LEU A 106 0.58 5.90 1.77
C LEU A 106 1.78 5.91 0.81
N PRO A 107 2.81 6.76 1.04
CA PRO A 107 3.98 6.85 0.15
C PRO A 107 4.70 5.52 -0.08
N VAL A 108 4.75 4.67 0.95
CA VAL A 108 5.45 3.38 0.91
C VAL A 108 4.90 2.43 -0.15
N LEU A 109 3.60 2.48 -0.46
CA LEU A 109 3.00 1.65 -1.52
C LEU A 109 3.48 2.11 -2.90
N HIS A 110 3.58 3.42 -3.09
CA HIS A 110 4.07 4.00 -4.34
C HIS A 110 5.58 3.83 -4.53
N ILE A 111 6.34 3.85 -3.43
CA ILE A 111 7.75 3.47 -3.39
C ILE A 111 7.91 2.03 -3.89
N LEU A 112 7.14 1.08 -3.34
CA LEU A 112 7.18 -0.32 -3.79
C LEU A 112 6.78 -0.49 -5.25
N ASP A 113 5.75 0.21 -5.69
CA ASP A 113 5.32 0.19 -7.09
C ASP A 113 6.42 0.70 -8.03
N ALA A 114 7.11 1.79 -7.65
CA ALA A 114 8.23 2.35 -8.39
C ALA A 114 9.43 1.39 -8.43
N VAL A 115 9.78 0.80 -7.28
CA VAL A 115 10.88 -0.16 -7.14
C VAL A 115 10.65 -1.40 -7.99
N ILE A 116 9.47 -2.01 -7.89
CA ILE A 116 9.13 -3.25 -8.62
C ILE A 116 8.92 -3.00 -10.11
N GLY A 117 8.65 -1.74 -10.49
CA GLY A 117 8.29 -1.38 -11.87
C GLY A 117 6.85 -1.79 -12.19
N ARG A 118 5.94 -1.67 -11.22
CA ARG A 118 4.50 -1.90 -11.47
C ARG A 118 3.94 -0.70 -12.23
N GLU A 119 3.50 -0.94 -13.46
CA GLU A 119 2.82 0.07 -14.26
C GLU A 119 1.34 0.21 -13.85
N VAL A 120 0.83 1.42 -14.03
CA VAL A 120 -0.53 1.81 -13.66
C VAL A 120 -1.37 1.81 -14.95
N PHE A 121 -2.22 0.78 -15.12
CA PHE A 121 -3.08 0.56 -16.29
C PHE A 121 -4.24 1.58 -16.40
N SER A 122 -5.13 1.48 -17.39
CA SER A 122 -6.25 2.41 -17.62
C SER A 122 -7.52 2.13 -16.79
N SER A 123 -7.40 1.51 -15.62
CA SER A 123 -8.57 1.26 -14.75
C SER A 123 -8.95 2.48 -13.90
N GLU A 124 -10.19 2.52 -13.40
CA GLU A 124 -10.62 3.57 -12.47
C GLU A 124 -9.73 3.63 -11.22
N LEU A 125 -9.37 2.46 -10.67
CA LEU A 125 -8.44 2.37 -9.54
C LEU A 125 -7.07 2.99 -9.87
N ALA A 126 -6.61 2.78 -11.09
CA ALA A 126 -5.36 3.35 -11.55
C ALA A 126 -5.42 4.87 -11.74
N LEU A 127 -6.54 5.42 -12.21
CA LEU A 127 -6.77 6.87 -12.23
C LEU A 127 -6.77 7.45 -10.80
N MET A 128 -7.39 6.76 -9.84
CA MET A 128 -7.35 7.15 -8.43
C MET A 128 -5.92 7.11 -7.87
N THR A 129 -5.12 6.08 -8.18
CA THR A 129 -3.70 6.00 -7.81
C THR A 129 -2.90 7.15 -8.38
N LYS A 130 -3.14 7.54 -9.65
CA LYS A 130 -2.52 8.74 -10.23
C LYS A 130 -2.91 10.01 -9.47
N LYS A 131 -4.18 10.13 -9.05
CA LYS A 131 -4.64 11.26 -8.24
C LYS A 131 -3.98 11.29 -6.85
N MET A 132 -3.81 10.14 -6.18
CA MET A 132 -3.08 10.04 -4.90
C MET A 132 -1.62 10.47 -5.01
N LEU A 133 -0.98 10.26 -6.16
CA LEU A 133 0.38 10.72 -6.44
C LEU A 133 0.47 12.21 -6.81
N GLY A 134 -0.66 12.88 -6.98
CA GLY A 134 -0.73 14.27 -7.36
C GLY A 134 -0.29 15.24 -6.26
N PRO A 135 -0.02 16.51 -6.62
CA PRO A 135 0.42 17.54 -5.68
C PRO A 135 -0.64 17.90 -4.62
N GLU A 136 -1.90 17.54 -4.85
CA GLU A 136 -3.01 17.76 -3.90
C GLU A 136 -2.95 16.82 -2.69
N VAL A 137 -2.26 15.68 -2.80
CA VAL A 137 -2.21 14.64 -1.75
C VAL A 137 -0.78 14.34 -1.32
N MET A 138 0.12 14.16 -2.27
CA MET A 138 1.48 13.68 -1.99
C MET A 138 2.46 14.84 -1.88
N ALA A 139 3.14 14.90 -0.74
CA ALA A 139 4.19 15.90 -0.48
C ALA A 139 5.26 15.88 -1.59
N PRO A 140 5.82 17.04 -1.98
CA PRO A 140 6.77 17.14 -3.08
C PRO A 140 8.00 16.25 -2.91
N GLN A 141 8.47 16.06 -1.67
CA GLN A 141 9.63 15.20 -1.36
C GLN A 141 9.33 13.73 -1.66
N HIS A 142 8.14 13.25 -1.30
CA HIS A 142 7.72 11.88 -1.62
C HIS A 142 7.56 11.69 -3.12
N ARG A 143 6.97 12.67 -3.83
CA ARG A 143 6.83 12.61 -5.29
C ARG A 143 8.18 12.55 -5.99
N SER A 144 9.14 13.38 -5.57
CA SER A 144 10.52 13.36 -6.09
C SER A 144 11.16 11.99 -5.86
N LEU A 145 11.14 11.50 -4.62
CA LEU A 145 11.70 10.19 -4.27
C LEU A 145 11.10 9.06 -5.12
N ILE A 146 9.78 9.02 -5.27
CA ILE A 146 9.10 7.99 -6.08
C ILE A 146 9.52 8.09 -7.57
N ALA A 147 9.68 9.30 -8.10
CA ALA A 147 10.15 9.50 -9.46
C ALA A 147 11.60 9.02 -9.64
N ASP A 148 12.48 9.36 -8.69
CA ASP A 148 13.90 8.95 -8.70
C ASP A 148 14.03 7.43 -8.61
N LEU A 149 13.27 6.79 -7.72
CA LEU A 149 13.23 5.33 -7.59
C LEU A 149 12.72 4.65 -8.85
N ARG A 150 11.70 5.21 -9.51
CA ARG A 150 11.19 4.69 -10.79
C ARG A 150 12.25 4.80 -11.89
N ALA A 151 13.00 5.90 -11.92
CA ALA A 151 14.07 6.12 -12.89
C ALA A 151 15.23 5.13 -12.75
N LEU A 152 15.41 4.48 -11.59
CA LEU A 152 16.41 3.42 -11.41
C LEU A 152 16.14 2.21 -12.30
N ARG A 153 14.87 1.94 -12.65
CA ARG A 153 14.45 0.74 -13.38
C ARG A 153 15.05 -0.53 -12.77
N LEU A 154 14.93 -0.67 -11.44
CA LEU A 154 15.66 -1.69 -10.67
C LEU A 154 15.38 -3.11 -11.15
N ARG A 155 14.15 -3.41 -11.57
CA ARG A 155 13.80 -4.69 -12.22
C ARG A 155 14.73 -5.02 -13.39
N ASP A 156 14.97 -4.04 -14.27
CA ASP A 156 15.79 -4.21 -15.47
C ASP A 156 17.26 -4.38 -15.08
N LEU A 157 17.74 -3.62 -14.08
CA LEU A 157 19.09 -3.77 -13.53
C LEU A 157 19.32 -5.15 -12.93
N VAL A 158 18.36 -5.69 -12.18
CA VAL A 158 18.45 -7.04 -11.60
C VAL A 158 18.47 -8.09 -12.71
N ALA A 159 17.60 -7.97 -13.70
CA ALA A 159 17.59 -8.89 -14.84
C ALA A 159 18.92 -8.85 -15.62
N ALA A 160 19.46 -7.66 -15.85
CA ALA A 160 20.74 -7.46 -16.54
C ALA A 160 21.96 -7.94 -15.74
N SER A 161 21.84 -8.12 -14.42
CA SER A 161 22.95 -8.62 -13.59
C SER A 161 23.39 -10.04 -13.95
N GLY A 162 22.50 -10.84 -14.58
CA GLY A 162 22.77 -12.25 -14.92
C GLY A 162 22.88 -13.19 -13.72
N SER A 163 22.82 -12.70 -12.47
CA SER A 163 22.85 -13.54 -11.28
C SER A 163 21.51 -14.22 -11.06
N LYS A 164 21.53 -15.55 -11.13
CA LYS A 164 20.35 -16.38 -10.86
C LYS A 164 19.80 -16.14 -9.46
N GLU A 165 20.69 -16.05 -8.47
CA GLU A 165 20.36 -15.84 -7.06
C GLU A 165 19.66 -14.49 -6.85
N ALA A 166 20.17 -13.42 -7.45
CA ALA A 166 19.57 -12.10 -7.37
C ALA A 166 18.19 -12.06 -8.04
N ILE A 167 18.04 -12.72 -9.20
CA ILE A 167 16.77 -12.82 -9.92
C ILE A 167 15.73 -13.63 -9.11
N ASP A 168 16.13 -14.75 -8.52
CA ASP A 168 15.25 -15.57 -7.70
C ASP A 168 14.83 -14.84 -6.41
N ALA A 169 15.76 -14.13 -5.76
CA ALA A 169 15.47 -13.26 -4.63
C ALA A 169 14.48 -12.15 -5.01
N TRP A 170 14.66 -11.53 -6.18
CA TRP A 170 13.77 -10.49 -6.70
C TRP A 170 12.35 -11.02 -6.92
N ASN A 171 12.22 -12.17 -7.58
CA ASN A 171 10.93 -12.82 -7.79
C ASN A 171 10.24 -13.14 -6.46
N SER A 172 11.01 -13.60 -5.46
CA SER A 172 10.52 -13.86 -4.10
C SER A 172 10.03 -12.59 -3.39
N MET A 173 10.73 -11.47 -3.57
CA MET A 173 10.31 -10.15 -3.07
C MET A 173 9.02 -9.69 -3.74
N VAL A 174 8.92 -9.79 -5.08
CA VAL A 174 7.71 -9.45 -5.83
C VAL A 174 6.53 -10.28 -5.35
N MET A 175 6.71 -11.59 -5.18
CA MET A 175 5.65 -12.48 -4.67
C MET A 175 5.23 -12.16 -3.23
N ALA A 176 6.15 -11.69 -2.38
CA ALA A 176 5.82 -11.21 -1.03
C ALA A 176 4.93 -9.95 -1.07
N TYR A 177 5.02 -9.13 -2.12
CA TYR A 177 4.19 -7.93 -2.27
C TYR A 177 2.87 -8.22 -2.98
N ILE A 178 2.92 -8.71 -4.23
CA ILE A 178 1.73 -8.83 -5.10
C ILE A 178 1.08 -10.22 -5.09
N GLY A 179 1.76 -11.22 -4.51
CA GLY A 179 1.27 -12.60 -4.51
C GLY A 179 -0.04 -12.77 -3.74
N ASN A 180 -0.75 -13.87 -4.00
CA ASN A 180 -2.01 -14.20 -3.33
C ASN A 180 -1.89 -14.21 -1.79
N GLN A 181 -0.76 -14.69 -1.28
CA GLN A 181 -0.44 -14.68 0.16
C GLN A 181 0.45 -13.51 0.58
N GLY A 182 0.85 -12.65 -0.36
CA GLY A 182 1.62 -11.44 -0.10
C GLY A 182 0.76 -10.30 0.42
N PHE A 183 1.41 -9.16 0.67
CA PHE A 183 0.80 -7.96 1.25
C PHE A 183 -0.49 -7.54 0.54
N LEU A 184 -0.47 -7.34 -0.78
CA LEU A 184 -1.66 -6.92 -1.54
C LEU A 184 -2.76 -8.00 -1.57
N GLY A 185 -2.37 -9.28 -1.50
CA GLY A 185 -3.31 -10.39 -1.39
C GLY A 185 -4.05 -10.43 -0.05
N VAL A 186 -3.35 -10.14 1.04
CA VAL A 186 -3.94 -10.00 2.38
C VAL A 186 -4.79 -8.72 2.45
N HIS A 187 -4.29 -7.62 1.89
CA HIS A 187 -4.99 -6.35 1.76
C HIS A 187 -6.34 -6.50 1.10
N ARG A 188 -6.42 -7.09 -0.10
CA ARG A 188 -7.70 -7.23 -0.80
C ARG A 188 -8.75 -8.02 0.00
N ARG A 189 -8.33 -9.08 0.70
CA ARG A 189 -9.26 -9.91 1.51
C ARG A 189 -9.80 -9.13 2.70
N LYS A 190 -8.94 -8.38 3.41
CA LYS A 190 -9.37 -7.58 4.56
C LYS A 190 -10.24 -6.41 4.13
N VAL A 191 -9.83 -5.66 3.10
CA VAL A 191 -10.59 -4.52 2.59
C VAL A 191 -11.98 -4.94 2.12
N PHE A 192 -12.09 -6.07 1.39
CA PHE A 192 -13.38 -6.60 1.00
C PHE A 192 -14.30 -6.83 2.21
N GLY A 193 -13.79 -7.38 3.31
CA GLY A 193 -14.57 -7.57 4.53
C GLY A 193 -15.03 -6.27 5.20
N PHE A 194 -14.20 -5.24 5.23
CA PHE A 194 -14.61 -3.91 5.75
C PHE A 194 -15.66 -3.25 4.87
N ILE A 195 -15.45 -3.23 3.55
CA ILE A 195 -16.37 -2.57 2.61
C ILE A 195 -17.71 -3.32 2.54
N LEU A 196 -17.71 -4.66 2.60
CA LEU A 196 -18.96 -5.43 2.63
C LEU A 196 -19.82 -5.07 3.84
N VAL A 197 -19.23 -4.97 5.03
CA VAL A 197 -19.96 -4.53 6.22
C VAL A 197 -20.44 -3.09 6.06
N ALA A 198 -19.61 -2.20 5.51
CA ALA A 198 -20.01 -0.81 5.25
C ALA A 198 -21.25 -0.72 4.36
N ALA A 199 -21.31 -1.52 3.29
CA ALA A 199 -22.47 -1.62 2.41
C ALA A 199 -23.72 -2.13 3.14
N ILE A 200 -23.59 -3.19 3.95
CA ILE A 200 -24.69 -3.77 4.73
C ILE A 200 -25.27 -2.75 5.72
N VAL A 201 -24.43 -1.90 6.34
CA VAL A 201 -24.90 -0.86 7.28
C VAL A 201 -25.32 0.44 6.59
N GLY A 202 -25.57 0.41 5.27
CA GLY A 202 -26.12 1.54 4.52
C GLY A 202 -25.10 2.63 4.16
N ARG A 203 -23.80 2.29 4.13
CA ARG A 203 -22.70 3.21 3.79
C ARG A 203 -21.86 2.64 2.63
N PRO A 204 -22.41 2.56 1.40
CA PRO A 204 -21.72 1.96 0.26
C PRO A 204 -20.51 2.79 -0.21
N ASN A 205 -20.46 4.08 0.12
CA ASN A 205 -19.34 4.96 -0.22
C ASN A 205 -18.34 4.99 0.95
N THR A 206 -17.09 4.58 0.66
CA THR A 206 -15.97 4.65 1.61
C THR A 206 -14.87 5.61 1.11
N LEU A 207 -13.74 5.70 1.81
CA LEU A 207 -12.62 6.65 1.63
C LEU A 207 -12.10 6.87 0.19
N LEU A 208 -12.47 6.03 -0.78
CA LEU A 208 -12.07 6.13 -2.18
C LEU A 208 -13.20 6.56 -3.13
N ASN A 209 -14.40 6.91 -2.63
CA ASN A 209 -15.62 7.00 -3.45
C ASN A 209 -15.86 5.73 -4.30
N PHE A 210 -15.39 4.59 -3.81
CA PHE A 210 -15.62 3.32 -4.48
C PHE A 210 -17.09 2.94 -4.29
N HIS A 211 -17.83 2.81 -5.39
CA HIS A 211 -19.22 2.38 -5.38
C HIS A 211 -19.27 0.87 -5.58
N LEU A 212 -19.77 0.13 -4.58
CA LEU A 212 -20.27 -1.23 -4.81
C LEU A 212 -21.67 -1.11 -5.40
N ASP A 213 -21.87 -1.60 -6.63
CA ASP A 213 -23.22 -1.81 -7.15
C ASP A 213 -23.87 -2.97 -6.40
N THR A 214 -24.72 -2.65 -5.44
CA THR A 214 -25.41 -3.63 -4.61
C THR A 214 -26.51 -4.37 -5.36
N ARG A 215 -26.89 -3.93 -6.57
CA ARG A 215 -27.87 -4.64 -7.43
C ARG A 215 -27.32 -5.96 -7.96
N ALA A 216 -26.00 -6.14 -7.98
CA ALA A 216 -25.38 -7.40 -8.36
C ALA A 216 -25.52 -8.52 -7.30
N PHE A 217 -26.07 -8.20 -6.12
CA PHE A 217 -26.25 -9.12 -4.99
C PHE A 217 -27.72 -9.29 -4.57
N GLN A 218 -28.66 -8.73 -5.35
CA GLN A 218 -30.12 -8.94 -5.21
C GLN A 218 -30.58 -9.95 -6.25
#